data_AF-A0A970YGW1-F1
#
_entry.id   AF-A0A970YGW1-F1
#
_cell.length_a   1.000
_cell.length_b   1.000
_cell.length_c   1.000
_cell.angle_alpha   90.00
_cell.angle_beta   90.00
_cell.angle_gamma   90.00
#
_symmetry.space_group_name_H-M   'P 1'
#
loop_
_entity.id
_entity.type
_entity.pdbx_description
1 polymer ?
#
loop_
_entity_poly.entity_id
_entity_poly.type
_entity_poly.pdbx_seq_one_letter_code
_entity_poly.pdbx_strand_id
1 'polypeptide(L)'
;MSRAIGLVVARYGEIALKGRNQPVFLRQLRRNMREALRRREVDAEVVTEGRRVHVRTADPDAALQALRRVFGLTSMSPAVRVTPDLESIRQVALEGA
;
A
#
# COMPACT_ATOMS: atom_id res chain seq x y z
N MET A 1 -11.18 11.72 18.51
CA MET A 1 -9.84 11.82 17.89
C MET A 1 -9.92 11.08 16.56
N SER A 2 -9.74 11.79 15.45
CA SER A 2 -9.83 11.22 14.10
C SER A 2 -8.84 10.06 13.99
N ARG A 3 -9.30 8.84 13.73
CA ARG A 3 -8.41 7.72 13.41
C ARG A 3 -7.61 8.15 12.18
N ALA A 4 -6.30 8.31 12.34
CA ALA A 4 -5.42 8.51 11.19
C ALA A 4 -5.75 7.42 10.16
N ILE A 5 -6.10 7.82 8.94
CA ILE A 5 -6.33 6.86 7.85
C ILE A 5 -5.02 6.10 7.68
N GLY A 6 -5.04 4.81 8.01
CA GLY A 6 -3.87 3.96 7.94
C GLY A 6 -3.44 3.76 6.50
N LEU A 7 -2.12 3.74 6.29
CA LEU A 7 -1.52 3.57 4.98
C LEU A 7 -0.74 2.26 4.95
N VAL A 8 -0.95 1.46 3.91
CA VAL A 8 -0.05 0.36 3.56
C VAL A 8 0.69 0.72 2.27
N VAL A 9 2.02 0.74 2.34
CA VAL A 9 2.90 0.89 1.18
C VAL A 9 3.19 -0.50 0.63
N ALA A 10 2.64 -0.79 -0.55
CA ALA A 10 2.82 -2.03 -1.27
C ALA A 10 3.89 -1.88 -2.36
N ARG A 11 4.89 -2.76 -2.31
CA ARG A 11 6.00 -2.84 -3.27
C ARG A 11 5.75 -4.00 -4.21
N TYR A 12 6.11 -3.82 -5.47
CA TYR A 12 6.04 -4.86 -6.50
C TYR A 12 7.44 -5.11 -7.08
N GLY A 13 7.71 -6.36 -7.46
CA GLY A 13 9.02 -6.83 -7.90
C GLY A 13 9.29 -6.51 -9.36
N GLU A 14 10.53 -6.12 -9.65
CA GLU A 14 10.90 -5.38 -10.87
C GLU A 14 11.47 -6.23 -12.01
N ILE A 15 11.81 -7.51 -11.81
CA ILE A 15 12.64 -8.28 -12.77
C ILE A 15 11.96 -8.55 -14.13
N ALA A 16 10.64 -8.48 -14.25
CA ALA A 16 9.95 -8.76 -15.53
C ALA A 16 9.42 -7.52 -16.28
N LEU A 17 9.53 -6.31 -15.71
CA LEU A 17 8.95 -5.11 -16.31
C LEU A 17 9.92 -4.43 -17.28
N LYS A 18 10.38 -5.15 -18.32
CA LYS A 18 11.13 -4.56 -19.42
C LYS A 18 10.19 -3.80 -20.36
N GLY A 19 10.47 -2.53 -20.62
CA GLY A 19 9.80 -1.73 -21.66
C GLY A 19 8.32 -1.42 -21.39
N ARG A 20 7.45 -1.66 -22.38
CA ARG A 20 6.05 -1.19 -22.44
C ARG A 20 5.05 -2.00 -21.58
N ASN A 21 5.50 -3.03 -20.85
CA ASN A 21 4.62 -3.92 -20.09
C ASN A 21 4.29 -3.43 -18.67
N GLN A 22 5.05 -2.48 -18.12
CA GLN A 22 4.82 -1.95 -16.78
C GLN A 22 3.40 -1.40 -16.56
N PRO A 23 2.80 -0.59 -17.46
CA PRO A 23 1.43 -0.11 -17.28
C PRO A 23 0.39 -1.24 -17.29
N VAL A 24 0.60 -2.28 -18.11
CA VAL A 24 -0.29 -3.45 -18.19
C VAL A 24 -0.24 -4.22 -16.87
N PHE A 25 0.96 -4.50 -16.37
CA PHE A 25 1.17 -5.16 -15.10
C PHE A 25 0.54 -4.38 -13.94
N LEU A 26 0.77 -3.06 -13.86
CA LEU A 26 0.23 -2.24 -12.77
C LEU A 26 -1.30 -2.20 -12.79
N ARG A 27 -1.93 -2.12 -13.97
CA ARG A 27 -3.39 -2.21 -14.08
C ARG A 27 -3.90 -3.55 -13.57
N GLN A 28 -3.25 -4.65 -13.96
CA GLN A 28 -3.61 -6.00 -13.53
C GLN A 28 -3.42 -6.19 -12.02
N LEU A 29 -2.28 -5.76 -11.47
CA LEU A 29 -1.97 -5.82 -10.05
C LEU A 29 -3.02 -5.07 -9.22
N ARG A 30 -3.32 -3.82 -9.59
CA ARG A 30 -4.34 -3.01 -8.89
C ARG A 30 -5.72 -3.63 -8.96
N ARG A 31 -6.09 -4.26 -10.09
CA ARG A 31 -7.35 -5.00 -10.20
C ARG A 31 -7.41 -6.14 -9.19
N ASN A 32 -6.36 -6.96 -9.15
CA ASN A 32 -6.27 -8.09 -8.22
C ASN A 32 -6.29 -7.64 -6.75
N MET A 33 -5.59 -6.54 -6.43
CA MET A 33 -5.59 -5.97 -5.08
C MET A 33 -7.00 -5.53 -4.65
N ARG A 34 -7.71 -4.77 -5.49
CA ARG A 34 -9.08 -4.33 -5.19
C ARG A 34 -10.04 -5.50 -5.02
N GLU A 35 -9.90 -6.54 -5.84
CA GLU A 35 -10.71 -7.74 -5.71
C GLU A 35 -10.43 -8.50 -4.42
N ALA A 36 -9.15 -8.65 -4.03
CA ALA A 36 -8.78 -9.31 -2.78
C ALA A 36 -9.33 -8.56 -1.55
N LEU A 37 -9.23 -7.22 -1.55
CA LEU A 37 -9.78 -6.36 -0.50
C LEU A 37 -11.31 -6.50 -0.43
N ARG A 38 -12.01 -6.41 -1.58
CA ARG A 38 -13.47 -6.57 -1.65
C ARG A 38 -13.94 -7.93 -1.13
N ARG A 39 -13.27 -9.03 -1.50
CA ARG A 39 -13.61 -10.40 -1.05
C ARG A 39 -13.44 -10.60 0.46
N ARG A 40 -12.67 -9.72 1.12
CA ARG A 40 -12.46 -9.71 2.57
C ARG A 40 -13.20 -8.58 3.25
N GLU A 41 -14.09 -7.89 2.52
CA GLU A 41 -14.91 -6.78 3.03
C GLU A 41 -14.07 -5.65 3.65
N VAL A 42 -12.85 -5.44 3.13
CA VAL A 42 -11.96 -4.37 3.57
C VAL A 42 -12.23 -3.11 2.74
N ASP A 43 -12.75 -2.07 3.39
CA ASP A 43 -12.89 -0.76 2.77
C ASP A 43 -11.52 -0.09 2.64
N ALA A 44 -11.08 0.10 1.39
CA ALA A 44 -9.75 0.59 1.09
C ALA A 44 -9.64 1.22 -0.30
N GLU A 45 -8.88 2.31 -0.39
CA GLU A 45 -8.53 2.97 -1.64
C GLU A 45 -7.16 2.47 -2.14
N VAL A 46 -7.07 2.01 -3.40
CA VAL A 46 -5.82 1.56 -4.03
C VAL A 46 -5.32 2.56 -5.07
N VAL A 47 -4.28 3.30 -4.71
CA VAL A 47 -3.69 4.40 -5.49
C VAL A 47 -2.24 4.08 -5.86
N THR A 48 -1.77 4.59 -6.99
CA THR A 48 -0.35 4.52 -7.36
C THR A 48 0.27 5.90 -7.16
N GLU A 49 1.33 5.98 -6.36
CA GLU A 49 2.11 7.19 -6.16
C GLU A 49 3.58 6.88 -6.51
N GLY A 50 4.09 7.53 -7.56
CA GLY A 50 5.41 7.22 -8.11
C GLY A 50 5.53 5.75 -8.51
N ARG A 51 6.47 5.04 -7.88
CA ARG A 51 6.79 3.62 -8.14
C ARG A 51 6.24 2.68 -7.07
N ARG A 52 5.23 3.11 -6.32
CA ARG A 52 4.62 2.36 -5.23
C ARG A 52 3.10 2.35 -5.38
N VAL A 53 2.48 1.31 -4.82
CA VAL A 53 1.04 1.26 -4.64
C VAL A 53 0.74 1.56 -3.18
N HIS A 54 -0.16 2.49 -2.94
CA HIS A 54 -0.66 2.86 -1.63
C HIS A 54 -2.05 2.27 -1.44
N VAL A 55 -2.28 1.70 -0.27
CA VAL A 55 -3.59 1.22 0.17
C VAL A 55 -3.98 2.05 1.38
N ARG A 56 -5.01 2.89 1.22
CA ARG A 56 -5.50 3.77 2.28
C ARG A 56 -6.74 3.13 2.89
N THR A 57 -6.75 2.91 4.20
CA THR A 57 -7.84 2.21 4.89
C THR A 57 -7.86 2.57 6.37
N ALA A 58 -9.01 2.44 7.02
CA ALA A 58 -9.09 2.53 8.48
C ALA A 58 -8.54 1.28 9.19
N ASP A 59 -8.32 0.18 8.48
CA ASP A 59 -7.85 -1.11 9.02
C ASP A 59 -6.67 -1.69 8.21
N PRO A 60 -5.42 -1.23 8.47
CA PRO A 60 -4.23 -1.70 7.78
C PRO A 60 -3.96 -3.20 7.94
N ASP A 61 -4.29 -3.78 9.10
CA ASP A 61 -4.04 -5.18 9.38
C ASP A 61 -4.94 -6.09 8.55
N ALA A 62 -6.23 -5.74 8.44
CA ALA A 62 -7.15 -6.43 7.54
C ALA A 62 -6.71 -6.32 6.08
N ALA A 63 -6.24 -5.14 5.65
CA ALA A 63 -5.69 -4.96 4.31
C ALA A 63 -4.44 -5.82 4.07
N LEU A 64 -3.50 -5.88 5.01
CA LEU A 64 -2.32 -6.75 4.92
C LEU A 64 -2.72 -8.22 4.77
N GLN A 65 -3.67 -8.70 5.58
CA GLN A 65 -4.14 -10.09 5.50
C GLN A 65 -4.83 -10.40 4.17
N ALA A 66 -5.65 -9.49 3.67
CA ALA A 66 -6.33 -9.64 2.38
C ALA A 66 -5.33 -9.69 1.21
N LEU A 67 -4.30 -8.85 1.25
CA LEU A 67 -3.34 -8.68 0.17
C LEU A 67 -2.19 -9.71 0.20
N ARG A 68 -1.99 -10.44 1.30
CA ARG A 68 -0.90 -11.42 1.47
C ARG A 68 -0.79 -12.47 0.36
N ARG A 69 -1.91 -12.80 -0.30
CA ARG A 69 -1.97 -13.80 -1.37
C ARG A 69 -2.02 -13.21 -2.79
N VAL A 70 -1.86 -11.89 -2.93
CA VAL A 70 -1.87 -11.22 -4.24
C VAL A 70 -0.49 -11.35 -4.87
N PHE A 71 -0.37 -12.18 -5.91
CA PHE A 71 0.86 -12.30 -6.68
C PHE A 71 1.25 -10.98 -7.34
N GLY A 72 2.57 -10.74 -7.42
CA GLY A 72 3.16 -9.52 -7.95
C GLY A 72 3.55 -8.49 -6.89
N LEU A 73 3.02 -8.62 -5.66
CA LEU A 73 3.52 -7.90 -4.49
C LEU A 73 4.77 -8.60 -3.93
N THR A 74 5.81 -7.82 -3.65
CA THR A 74 7.05 -8.32 -3.01
C THR A 74 7.08 -8.05 -1.52
N SER A 75 6.55 -6.91 -1.09
CA SER A 75 6.41 -6.60 0.33
C SER A 75 5.31 -5.56 0.55
N MET A 76 4.79 -5.53 1.76
CA MET A 76 3.82 -4.54 2.22
C MET A 76 4.26 -4.04 3.59
N SER A 77 4.15 -2.73 3.79
CA SER A 77 4.53 -2.10 5.06
C SER A 77 3.42 -1.17 5.51
N PRO A 78 2.86 -1.35 6.72
CA PRO A 78 2.16 -0.27 7.40
C PRO A 78 3.05 0.98 7.44
N ALA A 79 2.43 2.13 7.26
CA ALA A 79 3.11 3.41 7.23
C ALA A 79 2.18 4.50 7.77
N VAL A 80 2.80 5.57 8.22
CA VAL A 80 2.13 6.82 8.60
C VAL A 80 2.58 7.90 7.63
N ARG A 81 1.65 8.71 7.14
CA ARG A 81 1.98 9.89 6.33
C ARG A 81 2.22 11.08 7.26
N VAL A 82 3.36 11.71 7.13
CA VAL A 82 3.75 12.90 7.88
C VAL A 82 4.13 14.04 6.94
N THR A 83 4.18 15.26 7.47
CA THR A 83 4.76 16.41 6.78
C THR A 83 6.24 16.14 6.49
N PRO A 84 6.77 16.54 5.31
CA PRO A 84 8.16 16.25 4.93
C PRO A 84 9.16 17.22 5.59
N ASP A 85 9.08 17.37 6.91
CA ASP A 85 10.02 18.11 7.73
C ASP A 85 10.62 17.20 8.82
N LEU A 86 11.81 17.56 9.29
CA LEU A 86 12.58 16.70 10.17
C LEU A 86 11.89 16.51 11.54
N GLU A 87 11.18 17.52 12.02
CA GLU A 87 10.51 17.48 13.33
C GLU A 87 9.34 16.50 13.32
N SER A 88 8.46 16.62 12.33
CA SER A 88 7.33 15.70 12.11
C SER A 88 7.80 14.24 11.94
N ILE A 89 8.86 14.02 11.16
CA ILE A 89 9.44 12.68 10.96
C ILE A 89 9.98 12.13 12.29
N ARG A 90 10.76 12.93 13.03
CA ARG A 90 11.36 12.52 14.31
C ARG A 90 10.30 12.15 15.33
N GLN A 91 9.24 12.96 15.45
CA GLN A 91 8.18 12.73 16.42
C GLN A 91 7.52 11.36 16.17
N VAL A 92 7.04 11.12 14.95
CA VAL A 92 6.32 9.86 14.63
C VAL A 92 7.26 8.64 14.66
N ALA A 93 8.52 8.80 14.27
CA ALA A 93 9.49 7.71 14.34
C ALA A 93 9.76 7.23 15.77
N LEU A 94 9.68 8.12 16.77
CA LEU A 94 9.82 7.77 18.19
C LEU A 94 8.54 7.19 18.79
N GLU A 95 7.37 7.60 18.30
CA GLU A 95 6.08 7.05 18.72
C GLU A 95 5.85 5.62 18.18
N GLY A 96 6.38 5.31 17.00
CA GLY A 96 6.19 4.05 16.28
C GLY A 96 7.31 3.01 16.43
N ALA A 97 8.17 3.14 17.45
CA ALA A 97 9.20 2.16 17.82
C ALA A 97 8.67 1.12 18.82
#